data_AF-A0A7S2I4E0-F1
#
_entry.id   AF-A0A7S2I4E0-F1
#
_cell.length_a   1.000
_cell.length_b   1.000
_cell.length_c   1.000
_cell.angle_alpha   90.00
_cell.angle_beta   90.00
_cell.angle_gamma   90.00
#
_symmetry.space_group_name_H-M   'P 1'
#
loop_
_entity.id
_entity.type
_entity.pdbx_description
1 polymer ?
#
loop_
_entity_poly.entity_id
_entity_poly.type
_entity_poly.pdbx_seq_one_letter_code
_entity_poly.pdbx_strand_id
1 'polypeptide(L)'
;MLECIARCATDKYALCMKQWLPSHNKYMFTMADAVRAFIQNLLFEKTEEVVMWEATIIKADRFDAAKFARPLPSQPASEFKLFSDCWQRMPLMDIHHFPLWEKGV
;
A
#
# COMPACT_ATOMS: atom_id res chain seq x y z
N MET A 1 19.55 -9.69 -27.81
CA MET A 1 19.15 -8.38 -27.26
C MET A 1 18.15 -8.52 -26.12
N LEU A 2 17.01 -9.21 -26.30
CA LEU A 2 16.02 -9.40 -25.23
C LEU A 2 16.58 -10.10 -23.98
N GLU A 3 17.39 -11.14 -24.16
CA GLU A 3 18.04 -11.84 -23.04
C GLU A 3 18.97 -10.92 -22.24
N CYS A 4 19.72 -10.04 -22.93
CA CYS A 4 20.63 -9.10 -22.27
C CYS A 4 19.86 -8.13 -21.36
N ILE A 5 18.74 -7.59 -21.86
CA ILE A 5 17.85 -6.70 -21.09
C ILE A 5 17.30 -7.45 -19.87
N ALA A 6 16.86 -8.70 -20.05
CA ALA A 6 16.35 -9.51 -18.95
C ALA A 6 17.40 -9.75 -17.86
N ARG A 7 18.65 -10.08 -18.24
CA ARG A 7 19.76 -10.27 -17.29
C ARG A 7 20.10 -8.98 -16.55
N CYS A 8 20.22 -7.86 -17.25
CA CYS A 8 20.46 -6.55 -16.63
C CYS A 8 19.35 -6.18 -15.64
N ALA A 9 18.09 -6.42 -15.99
CA ALA A 9 16.96 -6.16 -15.12
C ALA A 9 16.99 -7.03 -13.85
N THR A 10 17.23 -8.33 -14.00
CA THR A 10 17.31 -9.26 -12.85
C THR A 10 18.49 -8.95 -11.94
N ASP A 11 19.59 -8.46 -12.48
CA ASP A 11 20.77 -8.08 -11.71
C ASP A 11 20.53 -6.75 -10.96
N LYS A 12 20.05 -5.71 -11.66
CA LYS A 12 19.71 -4.40 -11.06
C LYS A 12 18.75 -4.55 -9.89
N TYR A 13 17.73 -5.39 -10.04
CA TYR A 13 16.68 -5.58 -9.05
C TYR A 13 16.84 -6.87 -8.20
N ALA A 14 18.06 -7.43 -8.12
CA ALA A 14 18.31 -8.68 -7.39
C ALA A 14 17.90 -8.59 -5.91
N LEU A 15 18.16 -7.45 -5.25
CA LEU A 15 17.74 -7.22 -3.86
C LEU A 15 16.22 -7.12 -3.75
N CYS A 16 15.57 -6.48 -4.70
CA CYS A 16 14.12 -6.31 -4.74
C CYS A 16 13.40 -7.66 -4.87
N MET A 17 13.97 -8.60 -5.61
CA MET A 17 13.43 -9.96 -5.71
C MET A 17 13.65 -10.82 -4.46
N LYS A 18 14.61 -10.46 -3.59
CA LYS A 18 14.88 -11.15 -2.32
C LYS A 18 14.17 -10.53 -1.13
N GLN A 19 13.67 -9.31 -1.27
CA GLN A 19 12.96 -8.61 -0.20
C GLN A 19 11.53 -9.15 -0.07
N TRP A 20 11.23 -9.77 1.06
CA TRP A 20 9.86 -10.16 1.41
C TRP A 20 9.08 -8.95 1.93
N LEU A 21 7.84 -8.77 1.44
CA LEU A 21 6.90 -7.76 1.93
C LEU A 21 5.80 -8.47 2.74
N PRO A 22 5.84 -8.42 4.09
CA PRO A 22 4.81 -9.02 4.93
C PRO A 22 3.41 -8.44 4.65
N SER A 23 3.33 -7.14 4.34
CA SER A 23 2.08 -6.44 4.03
C SER A 23 1.34 -6.97 2.81
N HIS A 24 2.04 -7.56 1.84
CA HIS A 24 1.46 -8.06 0.59
C HIS A 24 1.57 -9.58 0.48
N ASN A 25 2.15 -10.25 1.49
CA ASN A 25 2.43 -11.69 1.51
C ASN A 25 3.13 -12.19 0.23
N LYS A 26 4.09 -11.40 -0.29
CA LYS A 26 4.87 -11.71 -1.49
C LYS A 26 6.25 -11.03 -1.46
N TYR A 27 7.15 -11.47 -2.32
CA TYR A 27 8.39 -10.73 -2.61
C TYR A 27 8.08 -9.43 -3.35
N MET A 28 8.91 -8.40 -3.14
CA MET A 28 8.67 -7.07 -3.71
C MET A 28 8.60 -7.12 -5.23
N PHE A 29 9.51 -7.86 -5.88
CA PHE A 29 9.44 -8.15 -7.31
C PHE A 29 9.49 -9.65 -7.61
N THR A 30 8.74 -10.05 -8.63
CA THR A 30 9.06 -11.25 -9.41
C THR A 30 10.08 -10.92 -10.50
N MET A 31 10.65 -11.94 -11.16
CA MET A 31 11.52 -11.70 -12.33
C MET A 31 10.80 -10.91 -13.43
N ALA A 32 9.51 -11.16 -13.64
CA ALA A 32 8.71 -10.44 -14.62
C ALA A 32 8.54 -8.96 -14.23
N ASP A 33 8.35 -8.67 -12.95
CA ASP A 33 8.23 -7.30 -12.45
C ASP A 33 9.56 -6.55 -12.56
N ALA A 34 10.69 -7.21 -12.27
CA ALA A 34 12.02 -6.64 -12.45
C ALA A 34 12.28 -6.25 -13.91
N VAL A 35 11.95 -7.12 -14.88
CA VAL A 35 12.07 -6.83 -16.31
C VAL A 35 11.16 -5.68 -16.72
N ARG A 36 9.90 -5.67 -16.26
CA ARG A 36 8.95 -4.60 -16.56
C ARG A 36 9.42 -3.25 -16.00
N ALA A 37 9.85 -3.22 -14.74
CA ALA A 37 10.37 -2.02 -14.09
C ALA A 37 11.62 -1.49 -14.80
N PHE A 38 12.53 -2.38 -15.20
CA PHE A 38 13.74 -2.00 -15.92
C PHE A 38 13.43 -1.37 -17.29
N ILE A 39 12.46 -1.93 -18.03
CA ILE A 39 12.01 -1.36 -19.31
C ILE A 39 11.42 0.03 -19.10
N GLN A 40 10.59 0.22 -18.05
CA GLN A 40 10.01 1.52 -17.72
C GLN A 40 11.08 2.57 -17.39
N ASN A 41 12.16 2.19 -16.70
CA ASN A 41 13.27 3.10 -16.46
C ASN A 41 14.05 3.41 -17.75
N LEU A 42 14.30 2.40 -18.58
CA LEU A 42 15.05 2.55 -19.83
C LEU A 42 14.33 3.50 -20.81
N LEU A 43 13.01 3.49 -20.79
CA LEU A 43 12.15 4.37 -21.61
C LEU A 43 11.82 5.70 -20.92
N PHE A 44 12.37 5.97 -19.73
CA PHE A 44 12.10 7.16 -18.92
C PHE A 44 10.62 7.36 -18.58
N GLU A 45 9.82 6.30 -18.57
CA GLU A 45 8.41 6.36 -18.16
C GLU A 45 8.29 6.54 -16.64
N LYS A 46 9.21 5.95 -15.89
CA LYS A 46 9.27 6.01 -14.42
C LYS A 46 10.72 5.96 -13.94
N THR A 47 11.00 6.64 -12.83
CA THR A 47 12.28 6.49 -12.13
C THR A 47 12.30 5.20 -11.30
N GLU A 48 13.48 4.79 -10.88
CA GLU A 48 13.71 3.62 -10.01
C GLU A 48 12.91 3.72 -8.70
N GLU A 49 12.86 4.91 -8.12
CA GLU A 49 12.14 5.14 -6.87
C GLU A 49 10.64 4.94 -7.04
N VAL A 50 10.08 5.39 -8.17
CA VAL A 50 8.65 5.27 -8.45
C VAL A 50 8.25 3.81 -8.65
N VAL A 51 9.01 3.03 -9.42
CA VAL A 51 8.70 1.60 -9.64
C VAL A 51 8.83 0.78 -8.35
N MET A 52 9.77 1.12 -7.48
CA MET A 52 9.90 0.50 -6.16
C MET A 52 8.75 0.92 -5.23
N TRP A 53 8.44 2.20 -5.18
CA TRP A 53 7.34 2.73 -4.37
C TRP A 53 6.01 2.07 -4.72
N GLU A 54 5.69 1.95 -6.02
CA GLU A 54 4.46 1.30 -6.49
C GLU A 54 4.36 -0.18 -6.10
N ALA A 55 5.49 -0.87 -5.95
CA ALA A 55 5.53 -2.25 -5.48
C ALA A 55 5.36 -2.37 -3.96
N THR A 56 5.80 -1.35 -3.22
CA THR A 56 5.73 -1.33 -1.75
C THR A 56 4.46 -0.70 -1.18
N ILE A 57 3.74 0.12 -1.95
CA ILE A 57 2.60 0.84 -1.40
C ILE A 57 1.46 -0.11 -1.02
N ILE A 58 0.97 0.05 0.21
CA ILE A 58 -0.19 -0.67 0.73
C ILE A 58 -1.44 -0.02 0.17
N LYS A 59 -2.19 -0.78 -0.65
CA LYS A 59 -3.45 -0.33 -1.30
C LYS A 59 -4.69 -0.85 -0.57
N ALA A 60 -4.60 -1.11 0.73
CA ALA A 60 -5.71 -1.67 1.47
C ALA A 60 -6.89 -0.69 1.55
N ASP A 61 -8.09 -1.22 1.32
CA ASP A 61 -9.33 -0.46 1.45
C ASP A 61 -9.56 -0.11 2.92
N ARG A 62 -9.46 1.17 3.24
CA ARG A 62 -9.65 1.67 4.60
C ARG A 62 -11.14 1.69 4.96
N PHE A 63 -11.46 1.43 6.24
CA PHE A 63 -12.82 1.56 6.74
C PHE A 63 -13.38 2.97 6.52
N ASP A 64 -14.47 3.05 5.79
CA ASP A 64 -15.21 4.29 5.58
C ASP A 64 -16.19 4.51 6.74
N ALA A 65 -15.74 5.26 7.75
CA ALA A 65 -16.56 5.57 8.93
C ALA A 65 -17.86 6.31 8.57
N ALA A 66 -17.86 7.13 7.52
CA ALA A 66 -19.08 7.83 7.10
C ALA A 66 -20.15 6.88 6.55
N LYS A 67 -19.74 5.78 5.91
CA LYS A 67 -20.67 4.79 5.35
C LYS A 67 -21.08 3.72 6.36
N PHE A 68 -20.13 3.26 7.17
CA PHE A 68 -20.31 2.02 7.96
C PHE A 68 -20.48 2.23 9.46
N ALA A 69 -20.15 3.41 10.01
CA ALA A 69 -20.32 3.62 11.45
C ALA A 69 -21.80 3.59 11.85
N ARG A 70 -22.09 2.97 12.98
CA ARG A 70 -23.43 2.84 13.57
C ARG A 70 -23.36 3.20 15.05
N PRO A 71 -24.39 3.85 15.61
CA PRO A 71 -24.49 4.07 17.05
C PRO A 71 -24.61 2.73 17.79
N LEU A 72 -24.10 2.68 19.02
CA LEU A 72 -24.30 1.53 19.90
C LEU A 72 -25.80 1.41 20.28
N PRO A 73 -26.30 0.20 20.63
CA PRO A 73 -27.73 -0.03 20.90
C PRO A 73 -28.35 0.88 21.98
N SER A 74 -27.55 1.37 22.92
CA SER A 74 -27.97 2.26 24.01
C SER A 74 -27.45 3.69 23.89
N GLN A 75 -26.78 4.04 22.78
CA GLN A 75 -26.13 5.35 22.64
C GLN A 75 -27.11 6.40 22.08
N PRO A 76 -27.27 7.56 22.74
CA PRO A 76 -28.03 8.68 22.21
C PRO A 76 -27.46 9.19 20.88
N ALA A 77 -28.34 9.60 19.96
CA ALA A 77 -27.92 10.11 18.64
C ALA A 77 -27.03 11.36 18.74
N SER A 78 -27.23 12.21 19.75
CA SER A 78 -26.40 13.39 20.02
C SER A 78 -24.96 13.03 20.38
N GLU A 79 -24.76 11.96 21.14
CA GLU A 79 -23.45 11.49 21.55
C GLU A 79 -22.69 10.87 20.38
N PHE A 80 -23.37 10.06 19.55
CA PHE A 80 -22.79 9.51 18.33
C PHE A 80 -22.38 10.61 17.34
N LYS A 81 -23.19 11.68 17.23
CA LYS A 81 -22.87 12.85 16.41
C LYS A 81 -21.61 13.57 16.90
N LEU A 82 -21.51 13.82 18.21
CA LEU A 82 -20.33 14.43 18.83
C LEU A 82 -19.08 13.60 18.60
N PHE A 83 -19.17 12.28 18.78
CA PHE A 83 -18.07 11.35 18.51
C PHE A 83 -17.63 11.40 17.04
N SER A 84 -18.59 11.37 16.10
CA SER A 84 -18.30 11.43 14.66
C SER A 84 -17.58 12.73 14.28
N ASP A 85 -18.02 13.87 14.82
CA ASP A 85 -17.42 15.18 14.57
C ASP A 85 -16.01 15.29 15.17
N CYS A 86 -15.78 14.65 16.34
CA CYS A 86 -14.47 14.55 16.96
C CYS A 86 -13.52 13.67 16.14
N TRP A 87 -13.99 12.50 15.71
CA TRP A 87 -13.23 11.53 14.92
C TRP A 87 -12.70 12.13 13.60
N GLN A 88 -13.52 12.92 12.91
CA GLN A 88 -13.13 13.60 11.67
C GLN A 88 -11.94 14.56 11.83
N ARG A 89 -11.70 15.06 13.05
CA ARG A 89 -10.63 16.00 13.36
C ARG A 89 -9.36 15.32 13.87
N MET A 90 -9.39 14.01 14.10
CA MET A 90 -8.24 13.27 14.62
C MET A 90 -7.31 12.82 13.47
N PRO A 91 -6.03 13.20 13.46
CA PRO A 91 -5.06 12.72 12.48
C PRO A 91 -4.55 11.31 12.83
N LEU A 92 -5.47 10.35 12.92
CA LEU A 92 -5.15 8.97 13.32
C LEU A 92 -4.34 8.21 12.26
N MET A 93 -4.32 8.72 11.03
CA MET A 93 -3.68 8.07 9.88
C MET A 93 -2.15 8.07 9.94
N ASP A 94 -1.57 9.02 10.67
CA ASP A 94 -0.12 9.17 10.80
C ASP A 94 0.40 8.55 12.10
N ILE A 95 -0.49 7.94 12.90
CA ILE A 95 -0.11 7.31 14.17
C ILE A 95 0.48 5.94 13.89
N HIS A 96 1.75 5.78 14.28
CA HIS A 96 2.45 4.50 14.22
C HIS A 96 1.69 3.42 15.02
N HIS A 97 1.46 2.26 14.40
CA HIS A 97 0.62 1.16 14.91
C HIS A 97 -0.88 1.43 15.03
N PHE A 98 -1.41 2.56 14.54
CA PHE A 98 -2.85 2.70 14.47
C PHE A 98 -3.42 1.62 13.54
N PRO A 99 -4.41 0.82 14.00
CA PRO A 99 -4.91 -0.30 13.23
C PRO A 99 -5.50 0.23 11.93
N LEU A 100 -4.96 -0.25 10.82
CA LEU A 100 -5.62 -0.13 9.52
C LEU A 100 -6.87 -1.00 9.66
N TRP A 101 -8.04 -0.37 9.83
CA TRP A 101 -9.32 -1.08 9.83
C TRP A 101 -9.57 -1.55 8.39
N GLU A 102 -8.82 -2.55 7.97
CA GLU A 102 -8.94 -3.22 6.69
C GLU A 102 -10.10 -4.19 6.79
N LYS A 103 -10.87 -4.34 5.71
CA LYS A 103 -11.89 -5.37 5.63
C LYS A 103 -11.24 -6.76 5.77
N GLY A 104 -11.40 -7.37 6.94
CA GLY A 104 -11.15 -8.79 7.18
C GLY A 104 -9.86 -9.11 7.93
N VAL A 105 -9.90 -9.03 9.26
CA VAL A 105 -9.65 -10.23 10.07
C VAL A 105 -10.96 -10.99 10.25
#